data_AF-M4NG51-F1
#
_entry.id   AF-M4NG51-F1
#
_cell.length_a   1.000
_cell.length_b   1.000
_cell.length_c   1.000
_cell.angle_alpha   90.00
_cell.angle_beta   90.00
_cell.angle_gamma   90.00
#
_symmetry.space_group_name_H-M   'P 1'
#
loop_
_entity.id
_entity.type
_entity.pdbx_description
1 polymer ?
#
loop_
_entity_poly.entity_id
_entity_poly.type
_entity_poly.pdbx_seq_one_letter_code
_entity_poly.pdbx_strand_id
1 'polypeptide(L)'
;MHYRNGREAKNGDKVVSLAGYSNGKPIINAIGILFDATPGNDYCNGMIAPITGGAVTGACMCDCLHMDDVMAILAEKGLDKRPEGK
;
A
#
# COMPACT_ATOMS: atom_id res chain seq x y z
N MET A 1 14.31 0.64 4.32
CA MET A 1 12.84 0.50 4.37
C MET A 1 12.39 0.04 3.02
N HIS A 2 11.88 -1.19 2.94
CA HIS A 2 11.36 -1.71 1.69
C HIS A 2 9.94 -2.22 1.88
N TYR A 3 9.13 -1.98 0.85
CA TYR A 3 7.80 -2.57 0.73
C TYR A 3 7.86 -4.07 0.48
N ARG A 4 6.70 -4.73 0.51
CA ARG A 4 6.57 -6.19 0.30
C ARG A 4 7.28 -6.70 -0.96
N ASN A 5 7.36 -5.89 -2.01
CA ASN A 5 7.99 -6.23 -3.29
C ASN A 5 9.47 -5.78 -3.40
N GLY A 6 10.08 -5.32 -2.31
CA GLY A 6 11.47 -4.87 -2.31
C GLY A 6 11.69 -3.45 -2.82
N ARG A 7 10.64 -2.70 -3.20
CA ARG A 7 10.76 -1.28 -3.53
C ARG A 7 11.11 -0.47 -2.30
N GLU A 8 12.03 0.48 -2.42
CA GLU A 8 12.36 1.44 -1.37
C GLU A 8 11.11 2.25 -0.96
N ALA A 9 10.83 2.30 0.34
CA ALA A 9 9.70 3.03 0.91
C ALA A 9 10.10 4.46 1.31
N LYS A 10 9.24 5.44 0.98
CA LYS A 10 9.46 6.87 1.28
C LYS A 10 8.24 7.51 1.92
N ASN A 11 8.48 8.41 2.86
CA ASN A 11 7.42 9.29 3.35
C ASN A 11 6.87 10.12 2.18
N GLY A 12 5.54 10.21 2.08
CA GLY A 12 4.83 10.81 0.95
C GLY A 12 4.31 9.80 -0.08
N ASP A 13 4.74 8.54 -0.01
CA ASP A 13 4.28 7.50 -0.94
C ASP A 13 2.80 7.18 -0.75
N LYS A 14 2.09 7.02 -1.87
CA LYS A 14 0.74 6.43 -1.88
C LYS A 14 0.87 4.92 -1.76
N VAL A 15 0.25 4.36 -0.73
CA VAL A 15 0.36 2.93 -0.40
C VAL A 15 -0.99 2.28 -0.19
N VAL A 16 -1.03 0.97 -0.42
CA VAL A 16 -2.06 0.07 0.06
C VAL A 16 -1.44 -0.87 1.10
N SER A 17 -2.11 -1.01 2.25
CA SER A 17 -1.74 -1.97 3.29
C SER A 17 -2.61 -3.22 3.21
N LEU A 18 -1.94 -4.37 3.26
CA LEU A 18 -2.49 -5.71 3.18
C LEU A 18 -2.31 -6.45 4.52
N ALA A 19 -2.26 -5.71 5.63
CA ALA A 19 -1.91 -6.23 6.95
C ALA A 19 -3.09 -6.96 7.64
N GLY A 20 -4.30 -6.87 7.09
CA GLY A 20 -5.40 -7.72 7.54
C GLY A 20 -5.37 -9.09 6.86
N TYR A 21 -5.80 -10.13 7.57
CA TYR A 21 -5.96 -11.48 7.01
C TYR A 21 -7.36 -12.02 7.29
N SER A 22 -8.00 -12.60 6.26
CA SER A 22 -9.28 -13.30 6.39
C SER A 22 -9.28 -14.52 5.48
N ASN A 23 -9.67 -15.68 6.02
CA ASN A 23 -9.70 -16.96 5.30
C ASN A 23 -8.37 -17.27 4.56
N GLY A 24 -7.24 -16.98 5.21
CA GLY A 24 -5.90 -17.21 4.65
C GLY A 24 -5.51 -16.26 3.51
N LYS A 25 -6.31 -15.22 3.22
CA LYS A 25 -6.03 -14.24 2.17
C LYS A 25 -5.77 -12.86 2.79
N PRO A 26 -4.84 -12.08 2.22
CA PRO A 26 -4.66 -10.69 2.62
C PRO A 26 -5.91 -9.89 2.30
N ILE A 27 -6.29 -8.99 3.21
CA ILE A 27 -7.34 -8.00 3.02
C ILE A 27 -6.73 -6.60 3.15
N ILE A 28 -7.33 -5.65 2.44
CA ILE A 28 -6.95 -4.25 2.56
C ILE A 28 -7.46 -3.72 3.90
N ASN A 29 -6.57 -3.23 4.75
CA ASN A 29 -6.93 -2.55 5.99
C ASN A 29 -6.66 -1.04 5.96
N ALA A 30 -5.87 -0.54 5.00
CA ALA A 30 -5.65 0.89 4.79
C ALA A 30 -5.24 1.21 3.35
N ILE A 31 -5.65 2.38 2.87
CA ILE A 31 -5.16 3.01 1.63
C ILE A 31 -4.88 4.48 1.95
N GLY A 32 -3.67 4.95 1.67
CA GLY A 32 -3.31 6.30 2.08
C GLY A 32 -1.88 6.73 1.75
N ILE A 33 -1.45 7.79 2.43
CA ILE A 33 -0.09 8.35 2.31
C ILE A 33 0.76 7.86 3.47
N LEU A 34 1.93 7.29 3.19
CA LEU A 34 2.91 6.94 4.22
C LEU A 34 3.52 8.22 4.83
N PHE A 35 3.57 8.30 6.15
CA PHE A 35 4.26 9.38 6.86
C PHE A 35 4.93 8.86 8.14
N ASP A 36 5.87 9.65 8.68
CA ASP A 36 6.59 9.35 9.92
C ASP A 36 7.39 8.03 9.92
N ALA A 37 7.70 7.48 8.75
CA ALA A 37 8.59 6.33 8.63
C ALA A 37 10.05 6.78 8.80
N THR A 38 10.81 6.05 9.63
CA THR A 38 12.23 6.34 9.91
C THR A 38 13.15 5.45 9.09
N PRO A 39 14.10 6.01 8.30
CA PRO A 39 15.04 5.23 7.49
C PRO A 39 15.75 4.12 8.28
N GLY A 40 15.97 2.97 7.64
CA GLY A 40 16.64 1.82 8.23
C GLY A 40 15.77 0.86 9.04
N ASN A 41 14.47 1.14 9.21
CA ASN A 41 13.51 0.22 9.83
C ASN A 41 12.50 -0.34 8.81
N ASP A 42 12.57 -1.65 8.58
CA ASP A 42 11.77 -2.37 7.58
C ASP A 42 10.56 -3.09 8.22
N TYR A 43 10.36 -2.97 9.54
CA TYR A 43 9.27 -3.62 10.27
C TYR A 43 8.43 -2.63 11.07
N CYS A 44 7.13 -2.57 10.76
CA CYS A 44 6.11 -1.73 11.44
C CYS A 44 6.61 -0.32 11.78
N ASN A 45 6.72 0.51 10.74
CA ASN A 45 7.42 1.77 10.74
C ASN A 45 6.59 2.88 10.06
N GLY A 46 6.24 3.91 10.81
CA GLY A 46 5.39 5.01 10.33
C GLY A 46 3.90 4.68 10.30
N MET A 47 3.16 5.60 9.71
CA MET A 47 1.69 5.64 9.72
C MET A 47 1.15 5.91 8.32
N ILE A 48 -0.11 5.54 8.10
CA ILE A 48 -0.84 5.73 6.84
C ILE A 48 -1.96 6.74 7.08
N ALA A 49 -1.86 7.90 6.43
CA ALA A 49 -2.91 8.91 6.43
C ALA A 49 -3.96 8.54 5.37
N PRO A 50 -5.22 8.26 5.74
CA PRO A 50 -6.21 7.73 4.81
C PRO A 50 -6.61 8.76 3.76
N ILE A 51 -6.74 8.33 2.49
CA ILE A 51 -7.18 9.19 1.38
C ILE A 51 -8.63 8.98 0.98
N THR A 52 -9.26 7.90 1.44
CA THR A 52 -10.68 7.57 1.19
C THR A 52 -11.58 7.90 2.38
N GLY A 53 -11.06 8.62 3.39
CA GLY A 53 -11.68 8.77 4.70
C GLY A 53 -11.38 7.58 5.63
N GLY A 54 -11.46 7.80 6.94
CA GLY A 54 -11.16 6.80 7.97
C GLY A 54 -10.15 7.28 9.00
N ALA A 55 -9.65 6.35 9.82
CA ALA A 55 -8.63 6.63 10.83
C ALA A 55 -7.21 6.44 10.28
N VAL A 56 -6.25 7.14 10.88
CA VAL A 56 -4.82 6.88 10.67
C VAL A 56 -4.51 5.45 11.11
N THR A 57 -3.78 4.70 10.28
CA THR A 57 -3.46 3.29 10.51
C THR A 57 -1.95 3.08 10.56
N GLY A 58 -1.44 2.22 11.45
CA GLY A 58 -0.01 1.89 11.50
C GLY A 58 0.45 1.15 10.24
N ALA A 59 1.68 1.44 9.78
CA ALA A 59 2.22 0.87 8.55
C ALA A 59 3.24 -0.22 8.86
N CYS A 60 2.97 -1.48 8.50
CA CYS A 60 4.01 -2.52 8.42
C CYS A 60 4.52 -2.60 6.99
N MET A 61 5.80 -2.26 6.77
CA MET A 61 6.37 -2.09 5.43
C MET A 61 6.27 -3.38 4.60
N CYS A 62 6.50 -4.54 5.23
CA CYS A 62 6.33 -5.86 4.62
C CYS A 62 4.90 -6.20 4.19
N ASP A 63 3.90 -5.44 4.65
CA ASP A 63 2.50 -5.58 4.27
C ASP A 63 2.00 -4.44 3.38
N CYS A 64 2.87 -3.48 3.06
CA CYS A 64 2.53 -2.35 2.20
C CYS A 64 3.09 -2.57 0.78
N LEU A 65 2.38 -2.02 -0.20
CA LEU A 65 2.84 -1.87 -1.58
C LEU A 65 2.65 -0.42 -2.02
N HIS A 66 3.60 0.08 -2.82
CA HIS A 66 3.46 1.36 -3.50
C HIS A 66 2.36 1.28 -4.55
N MET A 67 1.51 2.30 -4.64
CA MET A 67 0.33 2.28 -5.50
C MET A 67 0.69 2.15 -6.99
N ASP A 68 1.76 2.79 -7.46
CA ASP A 68 2.21 2.67 -8.86
C ASP A 68 2.56 1.23 -9.25
N ASP A 69 3.15 0.45 -8.34
CA ASP A 69 3.49 -0.95 -8.63
C ASP A 69 2.21 -1.80 -8.73
N VAL A 70 1.21 -1.49 -7.89
CA VAL A 70 -0.13 -2.11 -7.98
C VAL A 70 -0.78 -1.76 -9.32
N MET A 71 -0.71 -0.50 -9.75
CA MET A 71 -1.24 -0.08 -11.04
C MET A 71 -0.54 -0.76 -12.22
N ALA A 72 0.78 -0.97 -12.15
CA ALA A 72 1.52 -1.71 -13.16
C ALA A 72 1.04 -3.18 -13.25
N ILE A 73 0.84 -3.85 -12.10
CA ILE A 73 0.31 -5.23 -12.07
C ILE A 73 -1.10 -5.30 -12.65
N LEU A 74 -1.95 -4.29 -12.38
CA LEU A 74 -3.29 -4.22 -12.98
C LEU A 74 -3.23 -4.03 -14.49
N ALA A 75 -2.31 -3.20 -14.98
CA ALA A 75 -2.09 -2.97 -16.41
C ALA A 75 -1.62 -4.25 -17.14
N GLU A 76 -0.77 -5.07 -16.51
CA GLU A 76 -0.38 -6.38 -17.06
C GLU A 76 -1.57 -7.32 -17.32
N LYS A 77 -2.68 -7.09 -16.61
CA LYS A 77 -3.94 -7.85 -16.78
C LYS A 77 -5.00 -7.08 -17.58
N GLY A 78 -4.65 -5.91 -18.12
CA GLY A 78 -5.57 -5.05 -18.87
C GLY A 78 -6.69 -4.43 -18.03
N LEU A 79 -6.50 -4.35 -16.70
CA LEU A 79 -7.47 -3.79 -15.74
C LEU A 79 -7.25 -2.30 -15.43
N ASP A 80 -6.24 -1.69 -16.06
CA ASP A 80 -5.94 -0.26 -15.99
C ASP A 80 -6.91 0.61 -16.80
N LYS A 81 -7.59 0.00 -17.78
CA LYS A 81 -8.53 0.68 -18.67
C LYS A 81 -9.94 0.65 -18.10
N ARG A 82 -10.67 1.74 -18.33
CA ARG A 82 -12.11 1.78 -18.10
C ARG A 82 -12.78 0.76 -19.05
N PRO A 83 -13.73 -0.07 -18.56
CA PRO A 83 -14.46 -0.97 -19.43
C PRO A 83 -15.19 -0.20 -20.54
N GLU A 84 -15.26 -0.77 -21.74
CA GLU A 84 -15.95 -0.15 -22.86
C GLU A 84 -17.43 0.12 -22.53
N GLY A 85 -17.92 1.29 -22.92
CA GLY A 85 -19.31 1.70 -22.70
C GLY A 85 -19.69 2.02 -21.25
N LYS A 86 -18.70 2.18 -20.35
CA LYS A 86 -18.93 2.68 -18.99
C LYS A 86 -18.63 4.14 -18.86
#